data_AF-A0A2W0BWE2-F1
#
_entry.id   AF-A0A2W0BWE2-F1
#
_cell.length_a   1.000
_cell.length_b   1.000
_cell.length_c   1.000
_cell.angle_alpha   90.00
_cell.angle_beta   90.00
_cell.angle_gamma   90.00
#
_symmetry.space_group_name_H-M   'P 1'
#
loop_
_entity.id
_entity.type
_entity.pdbx_description
1 polymer ?
#
loop_
_entity_poly.entity_id
_entity_poly.type
_entity_poly.pdbx_seq_one_letter_code
_entity_poly.pdbx_strand_id
1 'polypeptide(L)' 'MCPRAYAPAGRTRDHHRRTWYVGEGTKFKSTKLKGYPAGSFILIPAGVPHFVAAKDGTVIVQLNGNGKFHTDYVEK' A
#
# COMPACT_ATOMS: atom_id res chain seq x y z
N MET A 1 -1.37 11.12 12.41
CA MET A 1 -1.18 9.66 12.47
C MET A 1 -1.02 9.11 11.05
N CYS A 2 -0.31 8.00 10.87
CA CYS A 2 -0.03 7.36 9.59
C CYS A 2 -0.80 6.03 9.47
N PRO A 3 -1.53 5.78 8.38
CA PRO A 3 -2.29 4.55 8.23
C PRO A 3 -1.35 3.37 7.95
N ARG A 4 -1.40 2.36 8.80
CA ARG A 4 -0.74 1.07 8.63
C ARG A 4 -1.77 0.03 8.23
N ALA A 5 -1.61 -0.55 7.05
CA ALA A 5 -2.53 -1.52 6.50
C ALA A 5 -2.04 -2.96 6.68
N TYR A 6 -3.01 -3.87 6.73
CA TYR A 6 -2.83 -5.32 6.72
C TYR A 6 -3.61 -5.88 5.54
N ALA A 7 -2.88 -6.40 4.54
CA ALA A 7 -3.49 -6.95 3.35
C ALA A 7 -3.82 -8.44 3.55
N PRO A 8 -5.01 -8.89 3.12
CA PRO A 8 -5.26 -10.30 2.88
C PRO A 8 -4.39 -10.81 1.71
N ALA A 9 -4.18 -12.12 1.62
CA ALA A 9 -3.42 -12.71 0.52
C ALA A 9 -4.06 -12.34 -0.83
N GLY A 10 -3.35 -11.58 -1.68
CA GLY A 10 -3.90 -11.20 -2.98
C GLY A 10 -3.13 -10.13 -3.75
N ARG A 11 -3.69 -9.71 -4.89
CA ARG A 11 -3.06 -8.83 -5.87
C ARG A 11 -3.59 -7.41 -5.72
N THR A 12 -2.75 -6.43 -6.06
CA THR A 12 -3.17 -5.03 -6.20
C THR A 12 -2.85 -4.54 -7.59
N ARG A 13 -3.78 -3.77 -8.19
CA ARG A 13 -3.58 -3.11 -9.48
C ARG A 13 -3.88 -1.61 -9.34
N ASP A 14 -2.99 -0.77 -9.86
CA ASP A 14 -3.25 0.67 -10.02
C ASP A 14 -3.84 0.96 -11.40
N HIS A 15 -4.88 1.80 -11.47
CA HIS A 15 -5.65 2.10 -12.69
C HIS A 15 -5.35 3.47 -13.32
N HIS A 16 -4.66 4.42 -12.66
CA HIS A 16 -4.44 5.77 -13.21
C HIS A 16 -2.98 6.21 -13.17
N ARG A 17 -2.59 7.07 -14.14
CA ARG A 17 -1.23 7.53 -14.55
C ARG A 17 -0.26 8.09 -13.49
N ARG A 18 -0.42 7.80 -12.20
CA ARG A 18 0.41 8.28 -11.10
C ARG A 18 1.11 7.11 -10.40
N THR A 19 2.02 7.43 -9.48
CA THR A 19 2.84 6.46 -8.77
C THR A 19 2.25 6.15 -7.40
N TRP A 20 1.95 4.88 -7.17
CA TRP A 20 1.59 4.36 -5.85
C TRP A 20 2.85 3.97 -5.08
N TYR A 21 3.03 4.47 -3.86
CA TYR A 21 4.19 4.16 -3.05
C TYR A 21 3.82 3.18 -1.92
N VAL A 22 4.55 2.08 -1.79
CA VAL A 22 4.34 1.08 -0.74
C VAL A 22 5.64 0.83 0.02
N GLY A 23 5.56 0.74 1.34
CA GLY A 23 6.69 0.39 2.20
C GLY A 23 6.25 -0.58 3.30
N GLU A 24 7.03 -1.63 3.52
CA GLU A 24 6.74 -2.66 4.51
C GLU A 24 7.38 -2.34 5.87
N GLY A 25 6.74 -2.83 6.93
CA GLY A 25 7.25 -2.75 8.30
C GLY A 25 6.24 -2.22 9.30
N THR A 26 6.63 -2.19 10.57
CA THR A 26 5.76 -1.79 11.68
C THR A 26 5.74 -0.28 11.95
N LYS A 27 6.69 0.48 11.39
CA LYS A 27 6.84 1.94 11.52
C LYS A 27 6.96 2.59 10.14
N PHE A 28 6.41 3.79 10.00
CA PHE A 28 6.48 4.52 8.75
C PHE A 28 7.91 5.01 8.49
N LYS A 29 8.45 4.73 7.30
CA LYS A 29 9.75 5.25 6.86
C LYS A 29 9.64 5.72 5.41
N SER A 30 9.60 7.03 5.20
CA SER A 30 9.44 7.64 3.87
C SER A 30 10.54 7.21 2.87
N THR A 31 11.75 6.94 3.37
CA THR A 31 12.91 6.45 2.61
C THR A 31 12.81 4.99 2.18
N LYS A 32 11.90 4.21 2.79
CA LYS A 32 11.66 2.79 2.45
C LYS A 32 10.47 2.58 1.52
N LEU A 33 9.83 3.66 1.07
CA LEU A 33 8.72 3.59 0.12
C LEU A 33 9.23 3.27 -1.29
N LYS A 34 8.76 2.15 -1.84
CA LYS A 34 8.97 1.79 -3.24
C LYS A 34 7.83 2.32 -4.10
N GLY A 35 8.16 3.00 -5.19
CA GLY A 35 7.19 3.53 -6.15
C GLY A 35 6.80 2.49 -7.19
N TYR A 36 5.51 2.39 -7.46
CA TYR A 36 4.89 1.54 -8.47
C TYR A 36 4.07 2.42 -9.41
N PRO A 37 4.49 2.56 -10.68
CA PRO A 37 3.73 3.37 -11.64
C PRO A 37 2.39 2.71 -11.99
N ALA A 38 1.46 3.51 -12.50
CA ALA A 38 0.20 3.06 -13.07
C ALA A 38 0.32 1.78 -13.91
N GLY A 39 -0.62 0.85 -13.75
CA GLY A 39 -0.59 -0.44 -14.44
C GLY A 39 0.32 -1.49 -13.79
N SER A 40 1.09 -1.13 -12.76
CA SER A 40 1.81 -2.11 -11.94
C SER A 40 0.85 -3.09 -11.28
N PHE A 41 1.28 -4.35 -11.23
CA PHE A 41 0.66 -5.39 -10.42
C PHE A 41 1.65 -5.81 -9.34
N ILE A 42 1.23 -5.71 -8.08
CA ILE A 42 2.06 -6.10 -6.94
C ILE A 42 1.34 -7.11 -6.06
N LEU A 43 2.12 -7.97 -5.43
CA LEU A 43 1.67 -8.88 -4.40
C LEU A 43 2.14 -8.32 -3.06
N ILE A 44 1.21 -8.06 -2.15
CA ILE A 44 1.54 -7.75 -0.75
C ILE A 44 1.35 -9.04 0.04
N PRO A 45 2.40 -9.59 0.67
CA PRO A 45 2.27 -10.83 1.43
C PRO A 45 1.26 -10.68 2.58
N ALA A 46 0.51 -11.74 2.84
CA ALA A 46 -0.52 -11.74 3.87
C ALA A 46 0.07 -11.47 5.25
N GLY A 47 -0.61 -10.64 6.04
CA GLY A 47 -0.21 -10.32 7.41
C GLY A 47 1.02 -9.43 7.54
N VAL A 48 1.68 -9.05 6.43
CA VAL A 48 2.80 -8.11 6.47
C VAL A 48 2.25 -6.69 6.63
N PRO A 49 2.58 -5.98 7.73
CA PRO A 49 2.18 -4.60 7.90
C PRO A 49 2.89 -3.74 6.86
N HIS A 50 2.13 -2.84 6.24
CA HIS A 50 2.66 -1.96 5.20
C HIS A 50 2.01 -0.57 5.28
N PHE A 51 2.69 0.40 4.68
CA PHE A 51 2.26 1.78 4.55
C PHE A 51 2.12 2.11 3.07
N VAL A 52 1.13 2.93 2.76
CA VAL A 52 0.87 3.41 1.40
C VAL A 52 0.94 4.93 1.36
N ALA A 53 1.41 5.48 0.25
CA ALA A 53 1.42 6.91 0.01
C ALA A 53 1.14 7.23 -1.46
N ALA A 54 0.50 8.38 -1.67
CA ALA A 54 0.27 8.97 -2.98
C ALA A 54 0.91 10.38 -2.95
N LYS A 55 2.15 10.47 -3.42
CA LYS A 55 2.95 11.72 -3.30
C LYS A 55 2.56 12.74 -4.37
N ASP A 56 2.20 12.28 -5.56
CA ASP A 56 1.98 13.11 -6.75
C ASP A 56 0.48 13.37 -7.02
N GLY A 57 -0.34 13.38 -5.96
CA GLY A 57 -1.79 13.55 -6.00
C GLY A 57 -2.58 12.24 -5.93
N THR A 58 -3.88 12.30 -6.19
CA THR A 58 -4.80 11.15 -6.10
C THR A 58 -4.36 9.97 -6.97
N VAL A 59 -4.34 8.78 -6.37
CA VAL A 59 -4.09 7.48 -7.00
C VAL A 59 -5.27 6.57 -6.70
N ILE A 60 -5.73 5.79 -7.70
CA ILE A 60 -6.84 4.84 -7.54
C ILE A 60 -6.29 3.43 -7.65
N VAL A 61 -6.26 2.70 -6.53
CA VAL A 61 -5.81 1.31 -6.46
C VAL A 61 -7.00 0.37 -6.27
N GLN A 62 -6.98 -0.73 -7.02
CA GLN A 62 -7.87 -1.86 -6.80
C GLN A 62 -7.13 -2.95 -6.02
N LEU A 63 -7.57 -3.15 -4.79
CA LEU A 63 -7.09 -4.22 -3.91
C LEU A 63 -7.98 -5.45 -4.09
N ASN A 64 -7.38 -6.62 -4.30
CA ASN A 64 -8.09 -7.89 -4.26
C ASN A 64 -7.34 -8.88 -3.37
N GLY A 65 -8.01 -9.53 -2.43
CA GLY A 65 -7.40 -10.57 -1.61
C GLY A 65 -8.43 -11.34 -0.79
N ASN A 66 -8.05 -12.52 -0.33
CA ASN A 66 -8.93 -13.38 0.46
C ASN A 66 -8.77 -13.10 1.95
N GLY A 67 -9.78 -12.52 2.57
CA GLY A 67 -9.80 -12.15 3.99
C GLY A 67 -10.10 -10.67 4.22
N LYS A 68 -10.12 -10.27 5.50
CA LYS A 68 -10.39 -8.89 5.89
C LYS A 68 -9.17 -8.02 5.63
N PHE A 69 -9.37 -6.92 4.92
CA PHE A 69 -8.42 -5.80 4.92
C PHE A 69 -8.66 -4.96 6.17
N HIS A 70 -7.59 -4.61 6.88
CA HIS A 70 -7.67 -3.79 8.09
C HIS A 70 -6.64 -2.67 8.05
N THR A 71 -6.95 -1.54 8.70
CA THR A 71 -6.05 -0.39 8.80
C THR A 71 -6.05 0.14 10.22
N ASP A 72 -4.86 0.22 10.81
CA ASP A 72 -4.61 0.91 12.07
C ASP A 72 -4.04 2.29 11.80
N TYR A 73 -4.34 3.26 12.65
CA TYR A 73 -3.69 4.57 12.63
C TYR A 73 -2.63 4.62 13.72
N VAL A 74 -1.36 4.78 13.33
CA VAL A 74 -0.21 4.80 14.25
C VAL A 74 0.47 6.17 14.24
N GLU A 75 1.28 6.45 15.25
CA GLU A 75 2.22 7.58 15.19
C GLU A 75 3.26 7.34 14.09
N LYS A 76 3.81 8.43 13.54
CA LYS A 76 4.75 8.35 12.41
C LYS A 76 6.10 7.79 12.85
#